data_AF-A0A8J8ND43-F1
#
_entry.id   AF-A0A8J8ND43-F1
#
_cell.length_a   1.000
_cell.length_b   1.000
_cell.length_c   1.000
_cell.angle_alpha   90.00
_cell.angle_beta   90.00
_cell.angle_gamma   90.00
#
_symmetry.space_group_name_H-M   'P 1'
#
loop_
_entity.id
_entity.type
_entity.pdbx_description
1 polymer ?
#
loop_
_entity_poly.entity_id
_entity_poly.type
_entity_poly.pdbx_seq_one_letter_code
_entity_poly.pdbx_strand_id
1 'polypeptide(L)'
;MLAELGIQSSNASENGGALVSQIRWRAKLYQLNGKGSWDDYGTGEFQIVKEDSTGEYYLLLISEDDMQRLLHTRITASASFFRQRDTIITWMDDDSQIDFALSFQESRGAQETWQGDNLQHPGEGPHERWRLWHGH
;
A
#
# COMPACT_ATOMS: atom_id res chain seq x y z
N MET A 1 -41.77 14.61 6.34
CA MET A 1 -41.75 13.46 7.27
C MET A 1 -40.73 12.48 6.71
N LEU A 2 -39.43 12.70 6.93
CA LEU A 2 -38.63 12.34 8.12
C LEU A 2 -38.66 10.83 8.42
N ALA A 3 -37.54 10.17 8.11
CA ALA A 3 -36.83 9.27 9.02
C ALA A 3 -35.38 9.11 8.52
N GLU A 4 -34.51 10.01 8.98
CA GLU A 4 -33.07 9.86 8.93
C GLU A 4 -32.67 8.81 9.99
N LEU A 5 -32.01 7.72 9.58
CA LEU A 5 -31.33 6.83 10.51
C LEU A 5 -29.85 7.15 10.47
N GLY A 6 -29.43 7.95 11.45
CA GLY A 6 -28.05 8.29 11.70
C GLY A 6 -27.23 7.07 12.10
N ILE A 7 -26.13 6.85 11.40
CA ILE A 7 -25.03 6.05 11.90
C ILE A 7 -24.18 6.97 12.79
N GLN A 8 -24.17 6.65 14.08
CA GLN A 8 -23.47 7.38 15.13
C GLN A 8 -21.94 7.27 14.96
N SER A 9 -21.30 8.43 15.11
CA SER A 9 -19.86 8.63 15.22
C SER A 9 -19.26 7.73 16.31
N SER A 10 -18.17 7.03 15.96
CA SER A 10 -17.27 6.46 16.96
C SER A 10 -16.09 7.42 17.16
N ASN A 11 -16.06 8.06 18.32
CA ASN A 11 -14.90 8.81 18.80
C ASN A 11 -13.76 7.82 19.11
N ALA A 12 -12.58 8.07 18.55
CA ALA A 12 -11.32 7.54 19.04
C ALA A 12 -10.36 8.71 19.27
N SER A 13 -9.77 8.71 20.47
CA SER A 13 -9.01 9.79 21.09
C SER A 13 -7.83 10.33 20.28
N GLU A 14 -7.62 11.64 20.43
CA GLU A 14 -6.38 12.37 20.21
C GLU A 14 -5.21 11.67 20.95
N ASN A 15 -4.18 11.24 20.20
CA ASN A 15 -2.73 11.25 20.51
C ASN A 15 -2.00 10.42 19.43
N GLY A 16 -1.35 11.11 18.46
CA GLY A 16 -0.45 10.50 17.46
C GLY A 16 -1.15 9.86 16.27
N GLY A 17 -1.30 10.60 15.18
CA GLY A 17 -1.92 10.12 13.95
C GLY A 17 -1.17 8.92 13.35
N ALA A 18 -1.90 7.83 13.08
CA ALA A 18 -1.50 6.79 12.15
C ALA A 18 -2.72 5.92 11.84
N LEU A 19 -3.43 6.22 10.76
CA LEU A 19 -4.39 5.28 10.19
C LEU A 19 -4.22 5.21 8.68
N VAL A 20 -3.51 4.16 8.29
CA VAL A 20 -3.18 3.79 6.92
C VAL A 20 -3.21 2.25 6.97
N SER A 21 -4.24 1.69 6.33
CA SER A 21 -4.73 0.31 6.45
C SER A 21 -4.59 -0.33 7.85
N GLN A 22 -5.67 -0.37 8.65
CA GLN A 22 -5.71 -1.16 9.90
C GLN A 22 -5.50 -2.68 9.67
N ILE A 23 -5.48 -3.11 8.41
CA ILE A 23 -5.32 -4.49 8.00
C ILE A 23 -3.88 -4.69 7.53
N ARG A 24 -3.20 -5.59 8.22
CA ARG A 24 -1.84 -6.04 7.92
C ARG A 24 -1.92 -7.33 7.10
N TRP A 25 -1.11 -7.43 6.06
CA TRP A 25 -1.12 -8.57 5.15
C TRP A 25 0.20 -9.32 5.22
N ARG A 26 0.18 -10.65 5.25
CA ARG A 26 1.41 -11.42 5.10
C ARG A 26 1.83 -11.45 3.64
N ALA A 27 3.05 -11.02 3.35
CA ALA A 27 3.61 -10.98 2.00
C ALA A 27 5.09 -11.35 2.00
N LYS A 28 5.58 -11.71 0.81
CA LYS A 28 6.98 -12.05 0.56
C LYS A 28 7.53 -11.09 -0.49
N LEU A 29 8.73 -10.56 -0.22
CA LEU A 29 9.43 -9.65 -1.12
C LEU A 29 10.37 -10.45 -2.03
N TYR A 30 10.38 -10.07 -3.29
CA TYR A 30 11.36 -10.53 -4.27
C TYR A 30 12.00 -9.35 -4.99
N GLN A 31 13.25 -9.53 -5.38
CA GLN A 31 14.01 -8.60 -6.21
C GLN A 31 14.45 -9.31 -7.50
N LEU A 32 14.28 -8.66 -8.65
CA LEU A 32 14.80 -9.17 -9.91
C LEU A 32 16.32 -8.98 -9.96
N ASN A 33 17.05 -10.05 -10.21
CA ASN A 33 18.50 -10.02 -10.32
C ASN A 33 18.97 -9.89 -11.77
N GLY A 34 20.26 -9.60 -11.95
CA GLY A 34 20.88 -9.42 -13.27
C GLY A 34 20.89 -10.67 -14.18
N LYS A 35 20.43 -11.83 -13.68
CA LYS A 35 20.24 -13.05 -14.46
C LYS A 35 18.78 -13.23 -14.93
N GLY A 36 17.91 -12.27 -14.63
CA GLY A 36 16.47 -12.35 -14.93
C GLY A 36 15.70 -13.30 -14.02
N SER A 37 16.24 -13.63 -12.84
CA SER A 37 15.57 -14.47 -11.83
C SER A 37 15.15 -13.63 -10.62
N TRP A 38 14.10 -14.06 -9.93
CA TRP A 38 13.61 -13.40 -8.73
C TRP A 38 14.26 -14.02 -7.48
N ASP A 39 15.04 -13.23 -6.76
CA ASP A 39 15.63 -13.63 -5.49
C ASP A 39 14.65 -13.35 -4.34
N ASP A 40 14.55 -14.28 -3.40
CA ASP A 40 13.75 -14.14 -2.18
C ASP A 40 14.46 -13.24 -1.18
N TYR A 41 13.79 -12.17 -0.76
CA TYR A 41 14.31 -11.17 0.19
C TYR A 41 13.63 -11.24 1.56
N GLY A 42 12.83 -12.29 1.81
CA GLY A 42 12.16 -12.50 3.08
C GLY A 42 10.63 -12.37 3.04
N THR A 43 10.03 -12.84 4.13
CA THR A 43 8.58 -12.82 4.37
C THR A 43 8.28 -11.95 5.56
N GLY A 44 7.17 -11.21 5.50
CA GLY A 44 6.86 -10.26 6.53
C GLY A 44 5.43 -9.78 6.53
N GLU A 45 5.18 -8.89 7.47
CA GLU A 45 3.94 -8.15 7.62
C GLU A 45 4.00 -6.87 6.76
N PHE A 46 3.11 -6.81 5.78
CA PHE A 46 2.96 -5.72 4.83
C PHE A 46 1.86 -4.76 5.27
N GLN A 47 2.14 -3.47 5.10
CA GLN A 47 1.20 -2.38 5.28
C GLN A 47 1.59 -1.20 4.38
N ILE A 48 0.60 -0.45 3.91
CA ILE A 48 0.86 0.90 3.37
C ILE A 48 0.93 1.81 4.58
N VAL A 49 1.95 2.66 4.67
CA VAL A 49 2.09 3.66 5.74
C VAL A 49 2.05 5.09 5.23
N LYS A 50 1.54 6.03 6.03
CA LYS A 50 1.59 7.46 5.77
C LYS A 50 2.54 8.07 6.78
N GLU A 51 3.51 8.84 6.31
CA GLU A 51 4.45 9.55 7.17
C GLU A 51 3.84 10.91 7.55
N ASP A 52 3.69 11.20 8.85
CA ASP A 52 3.03 12.43 9.30
C ASP A 52 3.79 13.71 8.97
N SER A 53 5.14 13.65 8.96
CA SER A 53 5.99 14.82 8.71
C SER A 53 5.88 15.33 7.28
N THR A 54 5.69 14.42 6.32
CA THR A 54 5.67 14.73 4.88
C THR A 54 4.29 14.58 4.26
N GLY A 55 3.40 13.82 4.90
CA GLY A 55 2.10 13.43 4.35
C GLY A 55 2.19 12.35 3.28
N GLU A 56 3.38 11.78 3.05
CA GLU A 56 3.67 10.86 1.96
C GLU A 56 3.30 9.42 2.32
N TYR A 57 2.98 8.60 1.31
CA TYR A 57 2.65 7.19 1.49
C TYR A 57 3.83 6.29 1.09
N TYR A 58 3.97 5.17 1.81
CA TYR A 58 5.05 4.21 1.64
C TYR A 58 4.53 2.78 1.67
N LEU A 59 5.18 1.90 0.93
CA LEU A 59 5.08 0.46 1.12
C LEU A 59 6.06 0.04 2.21
N LEU A 60 5.55 -0.59 3.26
CA LEU A 60 6.34 -1.09 4.39
C LEU A 60 6.16 -2.60 4.50
N LEU A 61 7.28 -3.33 4.57
CA LEU A 61 7.31 -4.75 4.91
C LEU A 61 8.25 -4.96 6.10
N ILE A 62 7.74 -5.54 7.19
CA ILE A 62 8.50 -5.87 8.40
C ILE A 62 8.72 -7.38 8.46
N SER A 63 9.97 -7.82 8.56
CA SER A 63 10.35 -9.23 8.69
C SER A 63 9.63 -9.90 9.85
N GLU A 64 9.10 -11.10 9.60
CA GLU A 64 8.47 -11.89 10.66
C GLU A 64 9.47 -12.64 11.56
N ASP A 65 10.74 -12.73 11.16
CA ASP A 65 11.78 -13.45 11.90
C ASP A 65 12.47 -12.54 12.92
N ASP A 66 12.88 -11.36 12.47
CA ASP A 66 13.80 -10.47 13.18
C ASP A 66 13.24 -9.05 13.40
N MET A 67 12.01 -8.80 12.95
CA MET A 67 11.32 -7.51 13.02
C MET A 67 12.06 -6.34 12.34
N GLN A 68 13.09 -6.60 11.53
CA GLN A 68 13.73 -5.58 10.71
C GLN A 68 12.89 -5.24 9.50
N ARG A 69 13.17 -4.07 8.94
CA ARG A 69 12.48 -3.59 7.76
C ARG A 69 13.06 -4.22 6.50
N LEU A 70 12.24 -5.00 5.80
CA LEU A 70 12.60 -5.60 4.50
C LEU A 70 12.32 -4.64 3.33
N LEU A 71 11.29 -3.79 3.45
CA LEU A 71 10.91 -2.82 2.43
C LEU A 71 10.51 -1.47 3.04
N HIS A 72 10.95 -0.38 2.43
CA HIS A 72 10.48 0.98 2.67
C HIS A 72 10.59 1.81 1.40
N THR A 73 9.59 1.75 0.53
CA THR A 73 9.63 2.53 -0.71
C THR A 73 8.47 3.51 -0.76
N ARG A 74 8.75 4.73 -1.21
CA ARG A 74 7.76 5.79 -1.34
C ARG A 74 6.85 5.47 -2.52
N ILE A 75 5.56 5.69 -2.34
CA ILE A 75 4.58 5.60 -3.42
C ILE A 75 4.53 6.97 -4.11
N THR A 76 5.03 7.05 -5.33
CA THR A 76 5.05 8.29 -6.14
C THR A 76 4.12 8.17 -7.33
N ALA A 77 3.68 9.31 -7.88
CA ALA A 77 2.83 9.32 -9.08
C ALA A 77 3.55 8.78 -10.33
N SER A 78 4.89 8.78 -10.34
CA SER A 78 5.71 8.20 -11.41
C SER A 78 5.92 6.69 -11.25
N ALA A 79 5.68 6.13 -10.06
CA ALA A 79 5.89 4.71 -9.81
C ALA A 79 4.86 3.88 -10.61
N SER A 80 5.39 2.99 -11.45
CA SER A 80 4.57 2.11 -12.28
C SER A 80 4.32 0.79 -11.55
N PHE A 81 3.26 0.74 -10.74
CA PHE A 81 2.80 -0.49 -10.11
C PHE A 81 1.98 -1.33 -11.10
N PHE A 82 2.19 -2.64 -11.08
CA PHE A 82 1.42 -3.60 -11.85
C PHE A 82 0.94 -4.74 -10.95
N ARG A 83 -0.34 -5.07 -11.04
CA ARG A 83 -0.87 -6.29 -10.44
C ARG A 83 -0.76 -7.44 -11.43
N GLN A 84 -0.10 -8.51 -11.00
CA GLN A 84 0.01 -9.76 -11.74
C GLN A 84 -0.70 -10.87 -10.94
N ARG A 85 -1.47 -11.71 -11.64
CA ARG A 85 -2.35 -12.69 -10.98
C ARG A 85 -3.25 -12.01 -9.92
N ASP A 86 -3.74 -12.78 -8.97
CA ASP A 86 -4.55 -12.27 -7.88
C ASP A 86 -3.76 -11.91 -6.63
N THR A 87 -2.47 -12.19 -6.60
CA THR A 87 -1.65 -12.13 -5.37
C THR A 87 -0.33 -11.39 -5.53
N ILE A 88 0.03 -10.89 -6.72
CA ILE A 88 1.35 -10.28 -6.94
C ILE A 88 1.20 -8.81 -7.33
N ILE A 89 1.97 -7.94 -6.69
CA ILE A 89 2.17 -6.55 -7.09
C ILE A 89 3.65 -6.37 -7.44
N THR A 90 3.95 -5.85 -8.62
CA THR A 90 5.32 -5.57 -9.07
C THR A 90 5.50 -4.08 -9.35
N TRP A 91 6.70 -3.56 -9.13
CA TRP A 91 7.07 -2.19 -9.49
C TRP A 91 8.56 -2.09 -9.75
N MET A 92 8.98 -1.04 -10.43
CA MET A 92 10.38 -0.65 -10.54
C MET A 92 10.66 0.42 -9.49
N ASP A 93 11.66 0.19 -8.63
CA ASP A 93 12.12 1.19 -7.69
C ASP A 93 12.86 2.31 -8.44
N ASP A 94 12.41 3.55 -8.27
CA ASP A 94 12.90 4.70 -9.04
C ASP A 94 14.36 5.04 -8.69
N ASP A 95 14.75 4.85 -7.43
CA ASP A 95 16.10 5.17 -6.94
C ASP A 95 17.12 4.13 -7.42
N SER A 96 16.78 2.85 -7.26
CA SER A 96 17.68 1.74 -7.56
C SER A 96 17.61 1.27 -9.01
N GLN A 97 16.54 1.60 -9.75
CA GLN A 97 16.22 1.06 -11.07
C GLN A 97 16.15 -0.47 -11.08
N ILE A 98 15.60 -1.05 -10.00
CA ILE A 98 15.47 -2.50 -9.80
C ILE A 98 13.99 -2.87 -9.75
N ASP A 99 13.62 -3.94 -10.44
CA ASP A 99 12.28 -4.50 -10.34
C ASP A 99 12.09 -5.29 -9.04
N PHE A 100 10.99 -4.99 -8.35
CA PHE A 100 10.54 -5.66 -7.13
C PHE A 100 9.18 -6.31 -7.34
N ALA A 101 8.92 -7.36 -6.56
CA ALA A 101 7.63 -8.02 -6.48
C ALA A 101 7.25 -8.31 -5.02
N LEU A 102 6.02 -7.98 -4.66
CA LEU A 102 5.37 -8.43 -3.44
C LEU A 102 4.37 -9.53 -3.80
N SER A 103 4.61 -10.74 -3.27
CA SER A 103 3.64 -11.84 -3.35
C SER A 103 2.90 -11.94 -2.03
N PHE A 104 1.61 -11.62 -2.07
CA PHE A 104 0.70 -11.74 -0.93
C PHE A 104 0.30 -13.19 -0.72
N GLN A 105 0.17 -13.60 0.53
CA GLN A 105 -0.36 -14.93 0.86
C GLN A 105 -1.84 -15.05 0.49
N GLU A 106 -2.60 -13.97 0.64
CA GLU A 106 -4.03 -13.89 0.34
C GLU A 106 -4.27 -12.90 -0.80
N SER A 107 -5.13 -13.28 -1.77
CA SER A 107 -5.48 -12.42 -2.90
C SER A 107 -6.14 -11.11 -2.49
N ARG A 108 -6.87 -11.14 -1.37
CA ARG A 108 -7.48 -9.95 -0.78
C ARG A 108 -6.45 -8.89 -0.43
N GLY A 109 -5.25 -9.29 0.01
CA GLY A 109 -4.17 -8.35 0.31
C GLY A 109 -3.68 -7.59 -0.92
N ALA A 110 -3.43 -8.31 -2.03
CA ALA A 110 -3.06 -7.67 -3.29
C ALA A 110 -4.21 -6.83 -3.86
N GLN A 111 -5.45 -7.29 -3.73
CA GLN A 111 -6.63 -6.55 -4.17
C GLN A 111 -6.81 -5.24 -3.42
N GLU A 112 -6.77 -5.25 -2.09
CA GLU A 112 -6.92 -4.05 -1.28
C GLU A 112 -5.75 -3.08 -1.48
N THR A 113 -4.52 -3.60 -1.63
CA THR A 113 -3.34 -2.79 -1.95
C THR A 113 -3.50 -2.10 -3.31
N TRP A 114 -4.01 -2.82 -4.33
CA TRP A 114 -4.21 -2.31 -5.69
C TRP A 114 -5.40 -1.34 -5.82
N GLN A 115 -6.50 -1.64 -5.14
CA GLN A 115 -7.74 -0.83 -5.16
C GLN A 115 -7.70 0.35 -4.21
N GLY A 116 -6.79 0.32 -3.23
CA GLY A 116 -6.45 1.49 -2.45
C GLY A 116 -6.01 2.60 -3.40
N ASP A 117 -6.75 3.71 -3.37
CA ASP A 117 -6.45 4.93 -4.14
C ASP A 117 -4.99 5.36 -4.00
N ASN A 118 -4.34 4.95 -2.91
CA ASN A 118 -2.94 5.20 -2.60
C ASN A 118 -1.96 4.82 -3.71
N LEU A 119 -2.16 3.73 -4.45
CA LEU A 119 -1.24 3.31 -5.53
C LEU A 119 -1.51 3.98 -6.88
N GLN A 120 -2.75 4.43 -7.14
CA GLN A 120 -3.15 5.02 -8.43
C GLN A 120 -3.23 6.55 -8.40
N HIS A 121 -3.47 7.14 -7.23
CA HIS A 121 -3.60 8.59 -6.98
C HIS A 121 -2.90 9.00 -5.66
N PRO A 122 -1.56 8.91 -5.58
CA PRO A 122 -0.85 9.28 -4.37
C PRO A 122 -1.03 10.78 -4.09
N GLY A 123 -1.70 11.10 -2.98
CA GLY A 123 -1.83 12.47 -2.48
C GLY A 123 -3.12 13.22 -2.81
N GLU A 124 -4.07 12.64 -3.56
CA GLU A 124 -5.37 13.27 -3.80
C GLU A 124 -6.35 12.97 -2.66
N GLY A 125 -6.98 14.02 -2.12
CA GLY A 125 -7.95 13.86 -1.05
C GLY A 125 -9.19 13.08 -1.53
N PRO A 126 -9.94 12.42 -0.62
CA PRO A 126 -11.13 11.67 -0.99
C PRO A 126 -12.15 12.51 -1.78
N HIS A 127 -12.22 13.83 -1.52
CA HIS A 127 -13.10 14.77 -2.21
C HIS A 127 -12.69 15.07 -3.67
N GLU A 128 -11.40 15.03 -4.00
CA GLU A 128 -10.89 15.27 -5.37
C GLU A 128 -11.15 14.04 -6.25
N ARG A 129 -10.99 12.84 -5.67
CA ARG A 129 -11.34 11.56 -6.27
C ARG A 129 -12.82 11.47 -6.69
N TRP A 130 -13.77 11.96 -5.88
CA TRP A 130 -15.20 11.97 -6.26
C TRP A 130 -15.48 12.76 -7.53
N ARG A 131 -14.72 13.83 -7.79
CA ARG A 131 -14.91 14.68 -8.99
C ARG A 131 -14.42 14.00 -10.26
N LEU A 132 -13.36 13.21 -10.20
CA LEU A 132 -12.83 12.48 -11.36
C LEU A 132 -13.75 11.34 -11.81
N TRP A 133 -14.44 10.69 -10.87
CA TRP A 133 -15.33 9.55 -11.18
C TRP A 133 -16.78 9.94 -11.50
N HIS A 134 -17.26 11.07 -10.99
CA HIS A 134 -18.66 11.50 -11.13
C HIS A 134 -18.82 12.84 -11.85
N GLY A 135 -17.75 13.38 -12.46
CA GLY A 135 -17.77 14.63 -13.20
C GLY A 135 -18.20 14.47 -14.65
N HIS A 136 -19.51 14.58 -14.90
CA HIS A 136 -20.10 15.23 -16.08
C HIS A 136 -21.45 15.85 -15.70
#